data_AF-A0A486RWU1-F1
#
_entry.id   AF-A0A486RWU1-F1
#
_cell.length_a   1.000
_cell.length_b   1.000
_cell.length_c   1.000
_cell.angle_alpha   90.00
_cell.angle_beta   90.00
_cell.angle_gamma   90.00
#
_symmetry.space_group_name_H-M   'P 1'
#
loop_
_entity.id
_entity.type
_entity.pdbx_description
1 polymer ?
#
loop_
_entity_poly.entity_id
_entity_poly.type
_entity_poly.pdbx_seq_one_letter_code
_entity_poly.pdbx_strand_id
1 'polypeptide(L)' 'MNKVELLQKISALATECHTLACELDIGDERTEMFEIYSVLHNLGRRGYACQVGRRMNPLLASCDDDDDEDDD' A
#
# COMPACT_ATOMS: atom_id res chain seq x y z
N MET A 1 3.85 -12.09 16.31
CA MET A 1 3.37 -11.61 15.01
C MET A 1 4.57 -11.47 14.08
N ASN A 2 4.66 -12.29 13.05
CA ASN A 2 5.73 -12.26 12.05
C ASN A 2 5.30 -11.43 10.81
N LYS A 3 6.24 -11.23 9.86
CA LYS A 3 6.00 -10.44 8.64
C LYS A 3 4.82 -10.98 7.82
N VAL A 4 4.70 -12.30 7.69
CA VAL A 4 3.63 -12.95 6.92
C VAL A 4 2.27 -12.71 7.57
N GLU A 5 2.16 -12.92 8.88
CA GLU A 5 0.94 -12.67 9.65
C GLU A 5 0.50 -11.20 9.55
N LEU A 6 1.45 -10.26 9.55
CA LEU A 6 1.15 -8.84 9.38
C LEU A 6 0.62 -8.54 7.97
N LEU A 7 1.28 -9.06 6.93
CA LEU A 7 0.85 -8.87 5.54
C LEU A 7 -0.52 -9.47 5.25
N GLN A 8 -0.85 -10.60 5.89
CA GLN A 8 -2.18 -11.19 5.83
C GLN A 8 -3.24 -10.28 6.45
N LYS A 9 -2.95 -9.66 7.61
CA LYS A 9 -3.85 -8.68 8.23
C LYS A 9 -4.07 -7.44 7.36
N ILE A 10 -3.01 -6.93 6.72
CA ILE A 10 -3.10 -5.80 5.78
C ILE A 10 -4.00 -6.18 4.59
N SER A 11 -3.84 -7.38 4.03
CA SER A 11 -4.68 -7.86 2.94
C SER A 11 -6.16 -8.00 3.33
N ALA A 12 -6.43 -8.52 4.54
CA ALA A 12 -7.78 -8.61 5.08
C ALA A 12 -8.41 -7.21 5.23
N LEU A 13 -7.68 -6.26 5.82
CA LEU A 13 -8.15 -4.89 6.00
C LEU A 13 -8.39 -4.18 4.65
N ALA A 14 -7.51 -4.38 3.66
CA ALA A 14 -7.72 -3.85 2.31
C ALA A 14 -9.04 -4.37 1.73
N THR A 15 -9.34 -5.65 1.91
CA THR A 15 -10.58 -6.28 1.44
C THR A 15 -11.81 -5.69 2.14
N GLU A 16 -11.72 -5.44 3.45
CA GLU A 16 -12.78 -4.75 4.21
C GLU A 16 -13.01 -3.32 3.68
N CYS A 17 -11.95 -2.55 3.43
CA CYS A 17 -12.05 -1.22 2.84
C CYS A 17 -12.73 -1.22 1.46
N HIS A 18 -12.34 -2.17 0.59
CA HIS A 18 -12.96 -2.32 -0.73
C HIS A 18 -14.45 -2.70 -0.62
N THR A 19 -14.80 -3.60 0.30
CA THR A 19 -16.18 -4.02 0.54
C THR A 19 -17.02 -2.84 1.00
N LEU A 20 -16.55 -2.07 1.98
CA LEU A 20 -17.21 -0.88 2.46
C LEU A 20 -17.35 0.18 1.35
N ALA A 21 -16.32 0.42 0.54
CA ALA A 21 -16.39 1.33 -0.60
C ALA A 21 -17.45 0.92 -1.64
N CYS A 22 -17.74 -0.37 -1.78
CA CYS A 22 -18.79 -0.87 -2.67
C CYS A 22 -20.20 -0.70 -2.09
N GLU A 23 -20.34 -0.59 -0.77
CA GLU A 23 -21.62 -0.41 -0.08
C GLU A 23 -22.01 1.07 0.07
N LEU A 24 -21.04 1.98 0.00
CA LEU A 24 -21.25 3.42 0.07
C LEU A 24 -21.85 4.00 -1.22
N ASP A 25 -22.68 5.04 -1.05
CA ASP A 25 -23.19 5.85 -2.16
C ASP A 25 -22.05 6.57 -2.90
N ILE A 26 -22.30 6.95 -4.16
CA ILE A 26 -21.33 7.73 -4.94
C ILE A 26 -21.11 9.09 -4.26
N GLY A 27 -19.88 9.34 -3.83
CA GLY A 27 -19.48 10.59 -3.18
C GLY A 27 -18.05 10.50 -2.63
N ASP A 28 -17.66 11.54 -1.90
CA ASP A 28 -16.29 11.69 -1.37
C ASP A 28 -15.90 10.55 -0.42
N GLU A 29 -16.84 10.09 0.42
CA GLU A 29 -16.59 9.00 1.38
C GLU A 29 -16.26 7.67 0.68
N ARG A 30 -16.96 7.37 -0.42
CA ARG A 30 -16.65 6.20 -1.26
C ARG A 30 -15.27 6.31 -1.91
N THR A 31 -14.92 7.51 -2.38
CA THR A 31 -13.60 7.78 -2.97
C THR A 31 -12.49 7.58 -1.93
N GLU A 32 -12.63 8.16 -0.74
CA GLU A 32 -11.68 8.01 0.36
C GLU A 32 -11.47 6.53 0.73
N MET A 33 -12.55 5.74 0.80
CA MET A 33 -12.43 4.31 1.07
C MET A 33 -11.67 3.53 -0.01
N PHE A 34 -11.83 3.88 -1.29
CA PHE A 34 -11.03 3.30 -2.36
C PHE A 34 -9.56 3.75 -2.33
N GLU A 35 -9.27 4.97 -1.89
CA GLU A 35 -7.91 5.45 -1.68
C GLU A 35 -7.21 4.66 -0.57
N ILE A 36 -7.90 4.47 0.57
CA ILE A 36 -7.39 3.66 1.68
C ILE A 36 -7.16 2.21 1.24
N TYR A 37 -8.14 1.60 0.56
CA TYR A 37 -7.99 0.28 -0.04
C TYR A 37 -6.73 0.21 -0.92
N SER A 38 -6.56 1.19 -1.81
CA SER A 38 -5.45 1.22 -2.76
C SER A 38 -4.09 1.28 -2.05
N VAL A 39 -3.97 2.08 -0.99
CA VAL A 39 -2.74 2.15 -0.19
C VAL A 39 -2.46 0.82 0.50
N LEU A 40 -3.45 0.23 1.18
CA LEU A 40 -3.28 -1.03 1.92
C LEU A 40 -2.97 -2.20 0.98
N HIS A 41 -3.68 -2.30 -0.15
CA HIS A 41 -3.48 -3.33 -1.16
C HIS A 41 -2.05 -3.28 -1.71
N ASN A 42 -1.53 -2.08 -1.99
CA ASN A 42 -0.17 -1.93 -2.51
C ASN A 42 0.91 -2.09 -1.44
N LEU A 43 0.62 -1.80 -0.16
CA LEU A 43 1.58 -1.96 0.93
C LEU A 43 2.10 -3.41 1.07
N GLY A 44 1.30 -4.40 0.66
CA GLY A 44 1.73 -5.79 0.62
C GLY A 44 2.70 -6.14 -0.51
N ARG A 45 2.85 -5.29 -1.51
CA ARG A 45 3.75 -5.52 -2.66
C ARG A 45 5.18 -5.19 -2.28
N ARG A 46 6.11 -6.09 -2.61
CA ARG A 46 7.55 -5.86 -2.42
C ARG A 46 7.95 -4.53 -3.08
N GLY A 47 8.71 -3.71 -2.37
CA GLY A 47 9.22 -2.43 -2.86
C GLY A 47 8.27 -1.23 -2.71
N TYR A 48 6.95 -1.42 -2.57
CA TYR A 48 6.01 -0.28 -2.53
C TYR A 48 6.27 0.67 -1.35
N ALA A 49 6.50 0.13 -0.15
CA ALA A 49 6.83 0.94 1.03
C ALA A 49 8.12 1.77 0.84
N CYS A 50 9.12 1.21 0.13
CA CYS A 50 10.35 1.92 -0.21
C CYS A 50 10.06 3.07 -1.19
N GLN A 51 9.28 2.82 -2.25
CA GLN A 51 8.87 3.84 -3.22
C GLN A 51 8.12 4.99 -2.54
N VAL A 52 7.18 4.68 -1.65
CA VAL A 52 6.47 5.69 -0.85
C VAL A 52 7.46 6.48 0.01
N GLY A 53 8.38 5.80 0.70
CA GLY A 53 9.42 6.45 1.51
C GLY A 53 10.28 7.42 0.70
N ARG A 54 10.75 7.04 -0.48
CA ARG A 54 11.53 7.90 -1.39
C ARG A 54 10.73 9.11 -1.87
N ARG A 55 9.46 8.91 -2.21
CA ARG A 55 8.60 10.00 -2.70
C ARG A 55 8.18 10.97 -1.60
N MET A 56 8.02 10.49 -0.37
CA MET A 56 7.61 11.28 0.78
C MET A 56 8.77 11.92 1.53
N ASN A 57 10.01 11.51 1.25
CA ASN A 57 11.21 12.06 1.87
C ASN A 57 12.12 12.70 0.81
N PRO A 58 12.14 14.05 0.71
CA PRO A 58 12.99 14.76 -0.25
C PRO A 58 14.49 14.41 -0.18
N LEU A 59 14.97 13.96 0.98
CA LEU A 59 16.37 13.56 1.16
C LEU A 59 16.68 12.19 0.55
N LEU A 60 15.66 11.33 0.40
CA LEU A 60 15.78 10.00 -0.19
C LEU A 60 15.42 10.00 -1.69
N ALA A 61 14.89 11.10 -2.21
CA ALA A 61 14.50 11.23 -3.61
C ALA A 61 15.69 11.24 -4.58
N SER A 62 16.89 11.61 -4.10
CA SER A 62 18.13 11.60 -4.88
C SER A 62 19.00 10.36 -4.68
N CYS A 63 18.56 9.41 -3.83
CA CYS A 63 19.21 8.11 -3.69
C CYS A 63 18.61 7.14 -4.71
N ASP A 64 19.14 7.19 -5.93
CA ASP A 64 19.02 6.08 -6.88
C ASP A 64 19.89 4.94 -6.35
N ASP A 65 19.39 4.16 -5.39
CA ASP A 65 19.95 2.82 -5.20
C ASP A 65 19.40 1.97 -6.34
N ASP A 66 20.27 1.74 -7.33
CA ASP A 66 20.28 0.61 -8.26
C ASP A 66 20.37 -0.71 -7.47
N ASP A 67 19.37 -1.02 -6.65
CA ASP A 67 19.20 -2.36 -6.08
C ASP A 67 18.17 -3.13 -6.93
N ASP A 68 18.43 -3.17 -8.24
CA ASP A 68 18.08 -4.31 -9.09
C ASP A 68 19.10 -5.43 -8.81
N GLU A 69 19.17 -5.92 -7.57
CA GLU A 69 19.74 -7.24 -7.33
C GLU A 69 18.63 -8.26 -7.56
N ASP A 70 18.60 -8.77 -8.80
CA ASP A 70 18.11 -10.09 -9.15
C ASP A 70 18.63 -11.11 -8.12
N ASP A 71 17.73 -11.88 -7.51
CA ASP A 71 18.08 -13.17 -6.91
C ASP A 71 16.84 -14.08 -6.96
N ASP A 72 16.93 -15.08 -7.87
CA ASP A 72 16.11 -16.27 -8.16
C ASP A 72 14.72 -16.47 -7.49
#